data_AF-A0A4U8TRI7-F1
#
_entry.id   AF-A0A4U8TRI7-F1
#
_cell.length_a   1.000
_cell.length_b   1.000
_cell.length_c   1.000
_cell.angle_alpha   90.00
_cell.angle_beta   90.00
_cell.angle_gamma   90.00
#
_symmetry.space_group_name_H-M   'P 1'
#
loop_
_entity.id
_entity.type
_entity.pdbx_description
1 polymer ?
#
loop_
_entity_poly.entity_id
_entity_poly.type
_entity_poly.pdbx_seq_one_letter_code
_entity_poly.pdbx_strand_id
1 'polypeptide(L)' 'MNWLNNLKVALLNEDDQAAFLLVDNLPQELENESLEIKLQALELIKQTKTLLESKQFKIRINMEQIKAAKQFLENAN' A
#
# COMPACT_ATOMS: atom_id res chain seq x y z
N MET A 1 -8.30 1.31 19.44
CA MET A 1 -8.47 2.43 18.48
C MET A 1 -9.11 1.97 17.19
N ASN A 2 -10.00 2.79 16.62
CA ASN A 2 -10.63 2.51 15.32
C ASN A 2 -9.57 2.44 14.18
N TRP A 3 -8.52 3.26 14.26
CA TRP A 3 -7.43 3.30 13.27
C TRP A 3 -6.77 1.94 13.00
N LEU A 4 -6.36 1.22 14.06
CA LEU A 4 -5.63 -0.04 13.95
C LEU A 4 -6.50 -1.15 13.31
N ASN A 5 -7.79 -1.15 13.62
CA ASN A 5 -8.76 -2.06 13.00
C ASN A 5 -9.00 -1.67 11.53
N ASN A 6 -9.13 -0.39 11.23
CA ASN A 6 -9.29 0.09 9.85
C ASN A 6 -8.07 -0.26 8.99
N LEU A 7 -6.86 -0.16 9.54
CA LEU A 7 -5.64 -0.54 8.82
C LEU A 7 -5.59 -2.05 8.54
N LYS A 8 -5.99 -2.88 9.52
CA LYS A 8 -6.16 -4.33 9.31
C LYS A 8 -7.17 -4.62 8.21
N VAL A 9 -8.32 -3.94 8.20
CA VAL A 9 -9.35 -4.13 7.16
C VAL A 9 -8.84 -3.70 5.78
N ALA A 10 -8.17 -2.55 5.67
CA ALA A 10 -7.59 -2.08 4.42
C ALA A 10 -6.57 -3.09 3.86
N LEU A 11 -5.70 -3.61 4.72
CA LEU A 11 -4.71 -4.63 4.35
C LEU A 11 -5.37 -5.96 3.92
N LEU A 12 -6.40 -6.41 4.64
CA LEU A 12 -7.16 -7.63 4.28
C LEU A 12 -7.85 -7.52 2.92
N ASN A 13 -8.31 -6.32 2.56
CA ASN A 13 -8.95 -6.05 1.28
C ASN A 13 -7.95 -5.73 0.15
N GLU A 14 -6.65 -5.75 0.42
CA GLU A 14 -5.59 -5.29 -0.49
C GLU A 14 -5.83 -3.86 -1.04
N ASP A 15 -6.52 -3.03 -0.25
CA ASP A 15 -6.81 -1.63 -0.56
C ASP A 15 -5.59 -0.78 -0.21
N ASP A 16 -4.70 -0.63 -1.19
CA ASP A 16 -3.44 0.08 -1.02
C ASP A 16 -3.63 1.58 -0.78
N GLN A 17 -4.69 2.17 -1.32
CA GLN A 17 -4.99 3.58 -1.13
C GLN A 17 -5.45 3.84 0.31
N ALA A 18 -6.39 3.05 0.82
CA ALA A 18 -6.86 3.20 2.20
C ALA A 18 -5.75 2.90 3.21
N ALA A 19 -4.94 1.85 2.97
CA ALA A 19 -3.81 1.51 3.83
C ALA A 19 -2.76 2.64 3.84
N PHE A 20 -2.44 3.22 2.68
CA PHE A 20 -1.53 4.37 2.59
C PHE A 20 -2.05 5.57 3.37
N LEU A 21 -3.30 5.98 3.17
CA LEU A 21 -3.89 7.13 3.85
C LEU A 21 -3.89 6.95 5.37
N LEU A 22 -4.14 5.74 5.86
CA LEU A 22 -4.09 5.44 7.29
C LEU A 22 -2.66 5.53 7.87
N VAL A 23 -1.65 5.09 7.13
CA VAL A 23 -0.24 5.21 7.55
C VAL A 23 0.26 6.65 7.48
N ASP A 24 -0.12 7.39 6.44
CA ASP A 24 0.25 8.80 6.28
C ASP A 24 -0.39 9.68 7.37
N ASN A 25 -1.59 9.31 7.81
CA ASN A 25 -2.32 9.97 8.89
C ASN A 25 -2.24 9.18 10.20
N LEU A 26 -1.01 9.00 10.70
CA LEU A 26 -0.77 8.32 11.97
C LEU A 26 -1.46 9.06 13.15
N PRO A 27 -2.23 8.37 14.00
CA PRO A 27 -2.90 9.02 15.13
C PRO A 27 -1.88 9.42 16.20
N GLN A 28 -1.93 10.68 16.66
CA GLN A 28 -1.04 11.20 17.72
C GLN A 28 -1.17 10.41 19.03
N GLU A 29 -2.37 9.92 19.33
CA GLU A 29 -2.67 9.11 20.51
C GLU A 29 -1.81 7.83 20.58
N LEU A 30 -1.29 7.34 19.44
CA LEU A 30 -0.40 6.18 19.37
C LEU A 30 0.89 6.36 20.18
N GLU A 31 1.34 7.59 20.39
CA GLU A 31 2.52 7.89 21.22
C GLU A 31 2.31 7.48 22.68
N ASN A 32 1.08 7.56 23.18
CA ASN A 32 0.73 7.25 24.56
C ASN A 32 0.19 5.82 24.74
N GLU A 33 0.07 5.06 23.65
CA GLU A 33 -0.41 3.68 23.67
C GLU A 33 0.63 2.70 24.25
N SER A 34 0.13 1.51 24.61
CA SER A 34 0.97 0.43 25.14
C SER A 34 2.02 -0.03 24.12
N LEU A 35 3.12 -0.62 24.61
CA LEU A 35 4.16 -1.18 23.75
C LEU A 35 3.59 -2.22 22.78
N GLU A 36 2.66 -3.05 23.24
CA GLU A 36 2.00 -4.06 22.41
C GLU A 36 1.28 -3.42 21.21
N ILE A 37 0.51 -2.36 21.45
CA ILE A 37 -0.21 -1.64 20.40
C ILE A 37 0.76 -1.00 19.40
N LYS A 38 1.86 -0.42 19.90
CA LYS A 38 2.90 0.18 19.06
C LYS A 38 3.59 -0.87 18.17
N LEU A 39 3.86 -2.07 18.71
CA LEU A 39 4.43 -3.17 17.94
C LEU A 39 3.45 -3.68 16.87
N GLN A 40 2.16 -3.77 17.18
CA GLN A 40 1.14 -4.10 16.18
C GLN A 40 1.08 -3.04 15.08
N ALA A 41 1.09 -1.75 15.43
CA ALA A 41 1.11 -0.66 14.46
C ALA A 41 2.33 -0.74 13.53
N LEU A 42 3.53 -0.96 14.09
CA LEU A 42 4.76 -1.10 13.33
C LEU A 42 4.67 -2.24 12.30
N GLU A 43 4.15 -3.40 12.71
CA GLU A 43 4.00 -4.54 11.82
C GLU A 43 3.01 -4.25 10.69
N LEU A 44 1.87 -3.59 10.98
CA LEU A 44 0.90 -3.22 9.94
C LEU A 44 1.43 -2.15 8.97
N ILE A 45 2.23 -1.19 9.47
CA ILE A 45 2.91 -0.20 8.62
C ILE A 45 3.89 -0.91 7.68
N LYS A 46 4.64 -1.89 8.18
CA LYS A 46 5.54 -2.71 7.36
C LYS A 46 4.77 -3.50 6.30
N GLN A 47 3.64 -4.09 6.65
CA GLN A 47 2.78 -4.78 5.68
C GLN A 47 2.23 -3.82 4.62
N THR A 48 1.85 -2.61 5.01
CA THR A 48 1.42 -1.55 4.08
C THR A 48 2.52 -1.19 3.09
N LYS A 49 3.76 -1.04 3.55
CA LYS A 49 4.91 -0.81 2.68
C LYS A 49 5.07 -1.93 1.65
N THR A 50 5.03 -3.19 2.09
CA THR A 50 5.13 -4.35 1.19
C THR A 50 4.00 -4.37 0.15
N LEU A 51 2.78 -4.04 0.54
CA LEU A 51 1.63 -3.92 -0.37
C LEU A 51 1.89 -2.86 -1.45
N LEU A 52 2.36 -1.67 -1.05
CA LEU A 52 2.66 -0.57 -1.97
C LEU A 52 3.79 -0.91 -2.93
N GLU A 53 4.87 -1.55 -2.46
CA GLU A 53 5.97 -2.02 -3.31
C GLU A 53 5.49 -3.03 -4.36
N SER A 54 4.60 -3.96 -3.96
CA SER A 54 3.98 -4.93 -4.87
C SER A 54 3.12 -4.24 -5.94
N LYS A 55 2.32 -3.25 -5.55
CA LYS A 55 1.48 -2.47 -6.49
C LYS A 55 2.33 -1.66 -7.47
N GLN A 56 3.40 -1.02 -6.97
CA GLN A 56 4.36 -0.28 -7.80
C GLN A 56 5.01 -1.20 -8.85
N PHE A 57 5.42 -2.40 -8.44
CA PHE A 57 5.99 -3.39 -9.35
C PHE A 57 5.00 -3.83 -10.44
N LYS A 58 3.75 -4.11 -10.07
CA LYS A 58 2.67 -4.45 -11.03
C LYS A 58 2.43 -3.32 -12.04
N ILE A 59 2.38 -2.07 -11.57
CA ILE A 59 2.22 -0.89 -12.43
C ILE A 59 3.39 -0.79 -13.42
N ARG A 60 4.62 -1.01 -12.97
CA ARG A 60 5.80 -0.97 -13.86
C ARG A 60 5.68 -1.99 -14.99
N ILE A 61 5.32 -3.23 -14.68
CA ILE A 61 5.13 -4.29 -15.69
C ILE A 61 4.05 -3.88 -16.68
N ASN A 62 2.90 -3.39 -16.21
CA ASN A 62 1.81 -2.96 -17.09
C ASN A 62 2.26 -1.84 -18.03
N MET A 63 3.06 -0.88 -17.54
CA MET A 63 3.62 0.19 -18.37
C MET A 63 4.60 -0.32 -19.42
N GLU A 64 5.42 -1.33 -19.11
CA GLU A 64 6.31 -1.97 -20.09
C GLU A 64 5.52 -2.67 -21.19
N GLN A 65 4.45 -3.39 -20.83
CA GLN A 65 3.55 -4.02 -21.79
C GLN A 65 2.86 -3.00 -22.70
N ILE A 66 2.36 -1.89 -22.14
CA ILE A 66 1.76 -0.79 -22.91
C ILE A 66 2.76 -0.21 -23.90
N LYS A 67 4.01 0.02 -23.49
CA LYS A 67 5.07 0.53 -24.37
C LYS A 67 5.35 -0.42 -25.54
N ALA A 68 5.46 -1.73 -25.25
CA ALA A 68 5.68 -2.74 -26.29
C ALA A 68 4.51 -2.80 -27.29
N ALA A 69 3.27 -2.77 -26.79
CA ALA A 69 2.07 -2.74 -27.63
C ALA A 69 2.02 -1.49 -28.52
N LYS A 70 2.38 -0.32 -27.97
CA LYS A 70 2.45 0.92 -28.74
C LYS A 70 3.50 0.85 -29.86
N GLN A 71 4.70 0.35 -29.57
CA GLN A 71 5.75 0.17 -30.58
C GLN A 71 5.33 -0.80 -31.68
N PHE A 72 4.63 -1.88 -31.34
CA PHE A 72 4.10 -2.82 -32.33
C PHE A 72 3.12 -2.13 -33.28
N LEU A 73 2.19 -1.33 -32.76
CA LEU A 73 1.22 -0.60 -33.58
C LEU A 73 1.87 0.47 -34.47
N GLU A 74 2.90 1.16 -33.98
CA GLU A 74 3.65 2.16 -34.75
C GLU A 74 4.45 1.51 -35.89
N ASN A 75 5.00 0.31 -35.68
CA ASN A 75 5.76 -0.43 -36.69
C ASN A 75 4.91 -1.28 -37.65
N ALA A 76 3.60 -1.39 -37.40
CA ALA A 76 2.67 -2.14 -38.25
C ALA A 76 1.98 -1.26 -39.32
N ASN A 77 2.28 0.05 -39.35
CA ASN A 77 1.83 1.01 -40.36
C ASN A 77 2.93 1.33 -41.39
#